data_AF-A0A7C6UW95-F1
#
_entry.id   AF-A0A7C6UW95-F1
#
_cell.length_a   1.000
_cell.length_b   1.000
_cell.length_c   1.000
_cell.angle_alpha   90.00
_cell.angle_beta   90.00
_cell.angle_gamma   90.00
#
_symmetry.space_group_name_H-M   'P 1'
#
loop_
_entity.id
_entity.type
_entity.pdbx_description
1 polymer ?
#
loop_
_entity_poly.entity_id
_entity_poly.type
_entity_poly.pdbx_seq_one_letter_code
_entity_poly.pdbx_strand_id
1 'polypeptide(L)'
;MKVIEKINGFLRVICTVLLILMTSLVIFQVLSRKFLNISIAQVEEISRYCMIWVGLLGAALGISTKSHVAVELFRDKLPPKLQKAAILFSILVMALFFLILLFFGTQLSIQAMTQRSPSMPALKIGFIMFVVPITGAVALMNLAALFVQEVSSSSKSSMAGHSVKERS
;
A
#
# COMPACT_ATOMS: atom_id res chain seq x y z
N MET A 1 11.33 7.04 -12.38
CA MET A 1 11.55 7.05 -10.91
C MET A 1 10.97 8.32 -10.26
N LYS A 2 11.36 9.54 -10.67
CA LYS A 2 10.85 10.81 -10.11
C LYS A 2 9.31 10.95 -10.01
N VAL A 3 8.54 10.42 -10.97
CA VAL A 3 7.07 10.48 -10.95
C VAL A 3 6.49 9.61 -9.82
N ILE A 4 7.00 8.39 -9.67
CA ILE A 4 6.56 7.45 -8.62
C ILE A 4 6.89 8.00 -7.23
N GLU A 5 8.08 8.61 -7.08
CA GLU A 5 8.48 9.28 -5.83
C GLU A 5 7.57 10.45 -5.48
N LYS A 6 7.18 11.28 -6.47
CA LYS A 6 6.21 12.36 -6.24
C LYS A 6 4.83 11.84 -5.83
N ILE A 7 4.34 10.79 -6.50
CA ILE A 7 3.05 10.16 -6.16
C ILE A 7 3.11 9.61 -4.73
N ASN A 8 4.14 8.82 -4.40
CA ASN A 8 4.31 8.26 -3.07
C ASN A 8 4.49 9.34 -2.01
N GLY A 9 5.18 10.45 -2.32
CA GLY A 9 5.32 11.60 -1.43
C GLY A 9 3.98 12.26 -1.13
N PHE A 10 3.17 12.50 -2.16
CA PHE A 10 1.83 13.05 -2.02
C PHE A 10 0.90 12.12 -1.21
N LEU A 11 0.89 10.83 -1.53
CA LEU A 11 0.13 9.82 -0.78
C LEU A 11 0.56 9.72 0.68
N ARG A 12 1.85 9.89 0.96
CA ARG A 12 2.37 9.89 2.33
C ARG A 12 1.81 11.06 3.13
N VAL A 13 1.78 12.26 2.56
CA VAL A 13 1.17 13.44 3.21
C VAL A 13 -0.31 13.19 3.50
N ILE A 14 -1.06 12.68 2.53
CA ILE A 14 -2.48 12.33 2.71
C ILE A 14 -2.64 11.32 3.85
N CYS A 15 -1.86 10.23 3.83
CA CYS A 15 -1.93 9.18 4.85
C CYS A 15 -1.64 9.74 6.25
N THR A 16 -0.62 10.61 6.39
CA THR A 16 -0.30 11.27 7.66
C THR A 16 -1.43 12.17 8.15
N VAL A 17 -2.02 12.99 7.27
CA VAL A 17 -3.15 13.86 7.64
C VAL A 17 -4.36 13.04 8.08
N LEU A 18 -4.70 11.99 7.33
CA LEU A 18 -5.82 11.10 7.66
C LEU A 18 -5.59 10.35 8.98
N LEU A 19 -4.35 9.97 9.27
CA LEU A 19 -3.99 9.31 10.53
C LEU A 19 -4.17 10.27 11.71
N ILE A 20 -3.67 11.51 11.62
CA ILE A 20 -3.86 12.52 12.66
C ILE A 20 -5.34 12.81 12.88
N LEU A 21 -6.10 12.95 11.79
CA LEU A 21 -7.55 13.17 11.84
C LEU A 21 -8.25 12.00 12.53
N MET A 22 -7.99 10.76 12.10
CA MET A 22 -8.57 9.55 12.68
C MET A 22 -8.28 9.47 14.19
N THR A 23 -7.02 9.66 14.59
CA THR A 23 -6.62 9.62 15.99
C THR A 23 -7.35 10.69 16.81
N SER A 24 -7.45 11.91 16.28
CA SER A 24 -8.16 13.02 16.95
C SER A 24 -9.66 12.71 17.11
N LEU A 25 -10.31 12.16 16.07
CA LEU A 25 -11.71 11.77 16.11
C LEU A 25 -11.97 10.65 17.12
N VAL A 26 -11.11 9.64 17.19
CA VAL A 26 -11.24 8.54 18.15
C VAL A 26 -11.06 9.06 19.58
N ILE A 27 -10.08 9.93 19.83
CA ILE A 27 -9.91 10.58 21.13
C ILE A 27 -11.17 11.37 21.49
N PHE A 28 -11.68 12.19 20.56
CA PHE A 28 -12.90 12.96 20.77
C PHE A 28 -14.11 12.06 21.06
N GLN A 29 -14.24 10.93 20.37
CA GLN A 29 -15.31 9.95 20.60
C GLN A 29 -15.23 9.35 22.01
N VAL A 30 -14.03 8.96 22.45
CA VAL A 30 -13.80 8.41 23.81
C VAL A 30 -14.12 9.46 24.88
N LEU A 31 -13.67 10.72 24.69
CA LEU A 31 -13.97 11.82 25.61
C LEU A 31 -15.47 12.11 25.67
N SER A 32 -16.14 12.20 24.52
CA SER A 32 -17.58 12.45 24.45
C SER A 32 -18.37 11.36 25.18
N ARG A 33 -17.99 10.09 24.97
CA ARG A 33 -18.66 8.98 25.66
C ARG A 33 -18.40 9.00 27.17
N LYS A 34 -17.18 9.34 27.60
CA LYS A 34 -16.80 9.31 29.02
C LYS A 34 -17.34 10.49 29.82
N PHE A 35 -17.37 11.69 29.22
CA PHE A 35 -17.76 12.92 29.93
C PHE A 35 -19.19 13.38 29.63
N LEU A 36 -19.66 13.19 28.40
CA LEU A 36 -20.98 13.65 27.96
C LEU A 36 -22.00 12.51 27.90
N ASN A 37 -21.57 11.25 28.06
CA ASN A 37 -22.41 10.05 28.01
C ASN A 37 -23.24 9.92 26.72
N ILE A 38 -22.76 10.55 25.62
CA ILE A 38 -23.37 10.50 24.29
C ILE A 38 -22.43 9.77 23.31
N SER A 39 -23.04 9.05 22.36
CA SER A 39 -22.32 8.43 21.22
C SER A 39 -22.71 9.13 19.93
N ILE A 40 -21.73 9.64 19.19
CA ILE A 40 -21.95 10.37 17.94
C ILE A 40 -21.61 9.42 16.78
N ALA A 41 -22.65 8.79 16.21
CA ALA A 41 -22.50 7.79 15.14
C ALA A 41 -21.71 8.30 13.93
N GLN A 42 -21.86 9.59 13.59
CA GLN A 42 -21.13 10.22 12.49
C GLN A 42 -19.61 10.24 12.72
N VAL A 43 -19.16 10.50 13.96
CA VAL A 43 -17.74 10.53 14.30
C VAL A 43 -17.15 9.14 14.16
N GLU A 44 -17.85 8.12 14.68
CA GLU A 44 -17.44 6.71 14.57
C GLU A 44 -17.26 6.32 13.11
N GLU A 45 -18.22 6.69 12.27
CA GLU A 45 -18.21 6.33 10.86
C GLU A 45 -17.08 7.01 10.08
N ILE A 46 -16.82 8.30 10.31
CA ILE A 46 -15.70 9.03 9.69
C ILE A 46 -14.36 8.43 10.12
N SER A 47 -14.20 8.08 11.41
CA SER A 47 -12.97 7.45 11.88
C SER A 47 -12.74 6.08 11.24
N ARG A 48 -13.78 5.27 11.04
CA ARG A 48 -13.68 4.00 10.29
C ARG A 48 -13.26 4.22 8.85
N TYR A 49 -13.78 5.25 8.18
CA TYR A 49 -13.39 5.58 6.82
C TYR A 49 -11.94 6.04 6.72
N CYS A 50 -11.48 6.88 7.64
CA CYS A 50 -10.08 7.28 7.71
C CYS A 50 -9.17 6.06 7.96
N MET A 51 -9.57 5.14 8.83
CA MET A 51 -8.83 3.90 9.11
C MET A 51 -8.65 3.04 7.86
N ILE A 52 -9.71 2.86 7.06
CA ILE A 52 -9.64 2.10 5.79
C ILE A 52 -8.63 2.75 4.84
N TRP A 53 -8.68 4.07 4.70
CA TRP A 53 -7.77 4.81 3.83
C TRP A 53 -6.31 4.72 4.30
N VAL A 54 -6.06 4.93 5.58
CA VAL A 54 -4.72 4.84 6.18
C VAL A 54 -4.15 3.44 6.04
N GLY A 55 -4.94 2.40 6.32
CA GLY A 55 -4.50 1.01 6.23
C GLY A 55 -4.10 0.63 4.81
N LEU A 56 -4.93 0.98 3.82
CA LEU A 56 -4.68 0.64 2.42
C LEU A 56 -3.55 1.47 1.82
N LEU A 57 -3.57 2.80 1.94
CA LEU A 57 -2.48 3.65 1.45
C LEU A 57 -1.15 3.33 2.14
N GLY A 58 -1.19 3.04 3.44
CA GLY A 58 -0.04 2.61 4.22
C GLY A 58 0.58 1.31 3.68
N ALA A 59 -0.24 0.34 3.27
CA ALA A 59 0.24 -0.90 2.65
C ALA A 59 0.95 -0.62 1.31
N ALA A 60 0.35 0.18 0.41
CA ALA A 60 0.99 0.52 -0.88
C ALA A 60 2.30 1.29 -0.72
N LEU A 61 2.37 2.23 0.23
CA LEU A 61 3.60 2.96 0.56
C LEU A 61 4.65 2.05 1.21
N GLY A 62 4.20 1.09 2.03
CA GLY A 62 5.05 0.07 2.65
C GLY A 62 5.83 -0.74 1.62
N ILE A 63 5.22 -1.07 0.47
CA ILE A 63 5.89 -1.80 -0.61
C ILE A 63 7.08 -1.03 -1.15
N SER A 64 6.92 0.28 -1.35
CA SER A 64 8.02 1.12 -1.84
C SER A 64 9.20 1.24 -0.86
N THR A 65 8.95 1.02 0.45
CA THR A 65 9.94 1.32 1.50
C THR A 65 10.53 0.05 2.17
N LYS A 66 9.77 -1.04 2.27
CA LYS A 66 10.09 -2.18 3.16
C LYS A 66 9.85 -3.58 2.57
N SER A 67 9.28 -3.73 1.37
CA SER A 67 8.97 -5.07 0.82
C SER A 67 10.19 -5.96 0.61
N HIS A 68 11.39 -5.38 0.47
CA HIS A 68 12.60 -6.17 0.33
C HIS A 68 13.09 -6.75 1.66
N VAL A 69 12.94 -6.05 2.78
CA VAL A 69 13.61 -6.41 4.05
C VAL A 69 13.16 -7.75 4.61
N ALA A 70 11.85 -8.03 4.61
CA ALA A 70 11.34 -9.29 5.16
C ALA A 70 11.71 -10.51 4.28
N VAL A 71 11.72 -10.32 2.96
CA VAL A 71 12.13 -11.36 2.00
C VAL A 71 13.65 -11.52 2.01
N GLU A 72 14.42 -10.44 2.20
CA GLU A 72 15.88 -10.42 2.36
C GLU A 72 16.33 -11.26 3.56
N LEU A 73 15.68 -11.13 4.72
CA LEU A 73 16.01 -11.93 5.90
C LEU A 73 15.86 -13.45 5.70
N PHE A 74 14.86 -13.87 4.91
CA PHE A 74 14.70 -15.28 4.53
C PHE A 74 15.68 -15.67 3.41
N ARG A 75 15.90 -14.76 2.46
CA ARG A 75 16.82 -14.91 1.32
C ARG A 75 18.27 -15.11 1.75
N ASP A 76 18.73 -14.43 2.80
CA ASP A 76 20.13 -14.52 3.24
C ASP A 76 20.53 -15.92 3.71
N LYS A 77 19.55 -16.79 3.98
CA LYS A 77 19.75 -18.20 4.30
C LYS A 77 19.78 -19.13 3.08
N LEU A 78 19.48 -18.62 1.88
CA LEU A 78 19.38 -19.40 0.64
C LEU A 78 20.64 -19.27 -0.23
N PRO A 79 20.95 -20.30 -1.04
CA PRO A 79 22.01 -20.23 -2.05
C PRO A 79 21.75 -19.13 -3.10
N PRO A 80 22.79 -18.49 -3.66
CA PRO A 80 22.66 -17.28 -4.50
C PRO A 80 21.76 -17.44 -5.75
N LYS A 81 21.60 -18.67 -6.27
CA LYS A 81 20.67 -18.96 -7.38
C LYS A 81 19.20 -18.95 -6.95
N LEU A 82 18.90 -19.50 -5.76
CA LEU A 82 17.55 -19.55 -5.18
C LEU A 82 17.10 -18.18 -4.65
N GLN A 83 18.05 -17.35 -4.22
CA GLN A 83 17.79 -15.99 -3.78
C GLN A 83 17.07 -15.15 -4.84
N LYS A 84 17.57 -15.15 -6.08
CA LYS A 84 16.95 -14.40 -7.19
C LYS A 84 15.57 -14.95 -7.54
N ALA A 85 15.42 -16.27 -7.57
CA ALA A 85 14.14 -16.91 -7.84
C ALA A 85 13.09 -16.54 -6.78
N ALA A 86 13.47 -16.51 -5.50
CA ALA A 86 12.58 -16.12 -4.40
C ALA A 86 12.10 -14.66 -4.51
N ILE A 87 12.98 -13.73 -4.92
CA ILE A 87 12.60 -12.33 -5.14
C ILE A 87 11.61 -12.21 -6.30
N LEU A 88 11.92 -12.84 -7.44
CA LEU A 88 11.08 -12.77 -8.62
C LEU A 88 9.69 -13.37 -8.35
N PHE A 89 9.67 -14.50 -7.63
CA PHE A 89 8.44 -15.15 -7.19
C PHE A 89 7.64 -14.26 -6.24
N SER A 90 8.28 -13.63 -5.26
CA SER A 90 7.61 -12.70 -4.34
C SER A 90 7.00 -11.51 -5.07
N ILE A 91 7.73 -10.90 -6.02
CA ILE A 91 7.22 -9.80 -6.85
C ILE A 91 6.00 -10.25 -7.66
N LEU A 92 6.05 -11.45 -8.26
CA LEU A 92 4.96 -12.00 -9.06
C LEU A 92 3.70 -12.26 -8.21
N VAL A 93 3.86 -12.88 -7.04
CA VAL A 93 2.75 -13.14 -6.10
C VAL A 93 2.13 -11.83 -5.61
N MET A 94 2.95 -10.84 -5.23
CA MET A 94 2.45 -9.53 -4.83
C MET A 94 1.73 -8.83 -5.98
N ALA A 95 2.29 -8.88 -7.20
CA ALA A 95 1.67 -8.26 -8.37
C ALA A 95 0.30 -8.88 -8.66
N LEU A 96 0.19 -10.21 -8.61
CA LEU A 96 -1.09 -10.91 -8.77
C LEU A 96 -2.11 -10.47 -7.70
N PHE A 97 -1.68 -10.42 -6.44
CA PHE A 97 -2.54 -9.98 -5.33
C PHE A 97 -3.07 -8.56 -5.53
N PHE A 98 -2.20 -7.61 -5.91
CA PHE A 98 -2.64 -6.23 -6.14
C PHE A 98 -3.47 -6.05 -7.41
N LEU A 99 -3.28 -6.91 -8.42
CA LEU A 99 -4.11 -6.92 -9.62
C LEU A 99 -5.53 -7.44 -9.33
N ILE A 100 -5.65 -8.47 -8.49
CA ILE A 100 -6.92 -8.94 -7.94
C ILE A 100 -7.58 -7.83 -7.13
N LEU A 101 -6.85 -7.17 -6.22
CA LEU A 101 -7.38 -6.04 -5.45
C LEU A 101 -7.85 -4.89 -6.34
N LEU A 102 -7.14 -4.57 -7.41
CA LEU A 102 -7.53 -3.53 -8.36
C LEU A 102 -8.87 -3.91 -9.04
N PHE A 103 -8.96 -5.14 -9.57
CA PHE A 103 -10.14 -5.57 -10.31
C PHE A 103 -11.37 -5.74 -9.40
N PHE A 104 -11.26 -6.52 -8.33
CA PHE A 104 -12.39 -6.70 -7.41
C PHE A 104 -12.68 -5.44 -6.60
N GLY A 105 -11.67 -4.64 -6.27
CA GLY A 105 -11.84 -3.36 -5.59
C GLY A 105 -12.60 -2.34 -6.44
N THR A 106 -12.34 -2.26 -7.75
CA THR A 106 -13.13 -1.42 -8.65
C THR A 106 -14.59 -1.88 -8.72
N GLN A 107 -14.84 -3.19 -8.91
CA GLN A 107 -16.21 -3.71 -8.92
C GLN A 107 -16.95 -3.43 -7.61
N LEU A 108 -16.30 -3.69 -6.48
CA LEU A 108 -16.86 -3.43 -5.16
C LEU A 108 -17.17 -1.94 -4.97
N SER A 109 -16.28 -1.05 -5.43
CA SER A 109 -16.49 0.40 -5.34
C SER A 109 -17.70 0.86 -6.15
N ILE A 110 -17.87 0.31 -7.36
CA ILE A 110 -19.01 0.62 -8.23
C ILE A 110 -20.30 0.10 -7.61
N GLN A 111 -20.31 -1.12 -7.08
CA GLN A 111 -21.50 -1.67 -6.40
C GLN A 111 -21.84 -0.84 -5.15
N ALA A 112 -20.83 -0.46 -4.37
CA ALA A 112 -20.99 0.36 -3.17
C ALA A 112 -21.44 1.80 -3.45
N MET A 113 -21.41 2.28 -4.71
CA MET A 113 -22.01 3.58 -5.07
C MET A 113 -23.53 3.61 -4.92
N THR A 114 -24.18 2.44 -4.95
CA THR A 114 -25.62 2.33 -4.69
C THR A 114 -25.94 2.34 -3.20
N GLN A 115 -24.92 2.16 -2.33
CA GLN A 115 -25.09 2.14 -0.89
C GLN A 115 -24.79 3.50 -0.26
N ARG A 116 -25.68 3.93 0.64
CA ARG A 116 -25.54 5.17 1.41
C ARG A 116 -25.02 4.86 2.81
N SER A 117 -24.22 5.78 3.33
CA SER A 117 -23.81 5.77 4.73
C SER A 117 -25.04 5.87 5.64
N PRO A 118 -25.19 4.99 6.65
CA PRO A 118 -26.33 5.01 7.59
C PRO A 118 -26.42 6.31 8.39
N SER A 119 -25.29 6.89 8.81
CA SER A 119 -25.27 8.10 9.64
C SER A 119 -25.10 9.38 8.82
N MET A 120 -24.70 9.27 7.54
CA MET A 120 -24.48 10.40 6.63
C MET A 120 -25.04 10.07 5.23
N PRO A 121 -26.36 10.17 5.00
CA PRO A 121 -27.00 9.76 3.75
C PRO A 121 -26.49 10.47 2.48
N ALA A 122 -25.87 11.64 2.64
CA ALA A 122 -25.25 12.41 1.57
C ALA A 122 -23.94 11.77 1.05
N LEU A 123 -23.26 10.95 1.87
CA LEU A 123 -22.04 10.25 1.49
C LEU A 123 -22.36 8.86 0.94
N LYS A 124 -21.98 8.62 -0.31
CA LYS A 124 -22.02 7.29 -0.93
C LYS A 124 -20.80 6.49 -0.48
N ILE A 125 -21.03 5.28 0.02
CA ILE A 125 -19.96 4.39 0.51
C ILE A 125 -18.96 4.06 -0.61
N GLY A 126 -19.42 4.05 -1.86
CA GLY A 126 -18.58 3.86 -3.04
C GLY A 126 -17.36 4.77 -3.08
N PHE A 127 -17.46 6.06 -2.71
CA PHE A 127 -16.31 6.98 -2.71
C PHE A 127 -15.20 6.56 -1.74
N ILE A 128 -15.57 5.98 -0.60
CA ILE A 128 -14.59 5.47 0.35
C ILE A 128 -13.93 4.21 -0.19
N MET A 129 -14.71 3.33 -0.84
CA MET A 129 -14.21 2.08 -1.41
C MET A 129 -13.23 2.29 -2.57
N PHE A 130 -13.28 3.43 -3.27
CA PHE A 130 -12.31 3.76 -4.33
C PHE A 130 -10.85 3.80 -3.87
N VAL A 131 -10.58 3.89 -2.57
CA VAL A 131 -9.22 3.76 -2.06
C VAL A 131 -8.61 2.37 -2.32
N VAL A 132 -9.44 1.32 -2.44
CA VAL A 132 -8.99 -0.05 -2.74
C VAL A 132 -8.32 -0.11 -4.12
N PRO A 133 -8.98 0.29 -5.24
CA PRO A 133 -8.32 0.29 -6.53
C PRO A 133 -7.18 1.30 -6.65
N ILE A 134 -7.27 2.47 -5.99
CA ILE A 134 -6.16 3.43 -5.95
C ILE A 134 -4.91 2.78 -5.34
N THR A 135 -5.09 2.08 -4.23
CA THR A 135 -4.02 1.36 -3.54
C THR A 135 -3.42 0.27 -4.42
N GLY A 136 -4.27 -0.54 -5.08
CA GLY A 136 -3.82 -1.56 -6.03
C GLY A 136 -3.00 -0.98 -7.17
N ALA A 137 -3.44 0.12 -7.77
CA ALA A 137 -2.73 0.78 -8.87
C ALA A 137 -1.35 1.30 -8.43
N VAL A 138 -1.27 1.97 -7.28
CA VAL A 138 -0.01 2.50 -6.75
C VAL A 138 0.94 1.37 -6.35
N ALA A 139 0.43 0.33 -5.71
CA ALA A 139 1.21 -0.85 -5.35
C ALA A 139 1.82 -1.52 -6.59
N LEU A 140 1.04 -1.68 -7.67
CA LEU A 140 1.53 -2.23 -8.94
C LEU A 140 2.62 -1.35 -9.58
N MET A 141 2.46 -0.03 -9.56
CA MET A 141 3.50 0.89 -10.04
C MET A 141 4.80 0.75 -9.24
N ASN A 142 4.70 0.64 -7.91
CA ASN A 142 5.84 0.42 -7.04
C ASN A 142 6.52 -0.93 -7.34
N LEU A 143 5.75 -2.02 -7.50
CA LEU A 143 6.29 -3.34 -7.84
C LEU A 143 6.98 -3.36 -9.22
N ALA A 144 6.40 -2.69 -10.22
CA ALA A 144 7.03 -2.58 -11.54
C ALA A 144 8.38 -1.84 -11.46
N ALA A 145 8.47 -0.78 -10.63
CA ALA A 145 9.72 -0.07 -10.41
C ALA A 145 10.78 -0.93 -9.70
N LEU A 146 10.36 -1.82 -8.79
CA LEU A 146 11.25 -2.77 -8.13
C LEU A 146 11.75 -3.84 -9.09
N PHE A 147 10.87 -4.37 -9.94
CA PHE A 147 11.24 -5.36 -10.96
C PHE A 147 12.32 -4.82 -11.92
N VAL A 148 12.14 -3.58 -12.41
CA VAL A 148 13.12 -2.93 -13.31
C VAL A 148 14.48 -2.75 -12.62
N GLN A 149 14.49 -2.42 -11.33
CA GLN A 149 15.73 -2.27 -10.56
C GLN A 149 16.46 -3.61 -10.37
N GLU A 150 15.73 -4.69 -10.07
CA GLU A 150 16.32 -6.02 -9.89
C GLU A 150 16.90 -6.59 -11.20
N VAL A 151 16.23 -6.35 -12.33
CA VAL A 151 16.75 -6.73 -13.64
C VAL A 151 18.01 -5.91 -13.99
N SER A 152 18.03 -4.61 -13.67
CA SER A 152 19.18 -3.74 -13.90
C SER A 152 20.39 -4.08 -13.02
N SER A 153 20.16 -4.43 -11.74
CA SER A 153 21.22 -4.84 -10.81
C SER A 153 21.87 -6.17 -11.23
N SER A 154 21.07 -7.11 -11.74
CA SER A 154 21.56 -8.40 -12.27
C SER A 154 22.47 -8.23 -13.50
N SER A 155 22.22 -7.21 -14.35
CA SER A 155 23.07 -6.90 -15.51
C SER A 155 24.44 -6.34 -15.10
N LYS A 156 24.49 -5.43 -14.12
CA LYS A 156 25.77 -4.88 -13.60
C LYS A 156 26.63 -5.91 -12.88
N SER A 157 26.03 -6.83 -12.12
CA SER A 157 26.77 -7.91 -11.45
C SER A 157 27.40 -8.91 -12.44
N SER A 158 26.78 -9.11 -13.61
CA SER A 158 27.32 -10.01 -14.65
C SER A 158 28.51 -9.42 -15.41
N MET A 159 28.58 -8.09 -15.55
CA MET A 159 29.71 -7.39 -16.19
C MET A 159 30.95 -7.30 -15.28
N ALA A 160 30.77 -7.14 -13.96
CA ALA A 160 31.89 -7.06 -13.02
C ALA A 160 32.68 -8.38 -12.92
N GLY A 161 32.01 -9.53 -13.04
CA GLY A 161 32.65 -10.86 -12.97
C GLY A 161 33.54 -11.21 -14.18
N HIS A 162 33.32 -10.58 -15.34
CA HIS A 162 34.14 -10.83 -16.53
C HIS A 162 35.47 -10.05 -16.50
N SER A 163 35.51 -8.88 -15.86
CA SER A 163 36.71 -8.04 -15.76
C SER A 163 37.80 -8.57 -14.83
N VAL A 164 37.45 -9.45 -13.88
CA VAL A 164 38.40 -10.06 -12.93
C VAL A 164 39.07 -11.29 -13.54
N LYS A 165 38.39 -11.99 -14.46
CA LYS A 165 38.89 -13.24 -15.06
C LYS A 165 39.88 -13.02 -16.21
N GLU A 166 40.01 -11.79 -16.71
CA GLU A 166 41.02 -11.41 -17.73
C GLU A 166 42.29 -10.79 -17.11
N ARG A 167 42.36 -10.63 -15.79
CA ARG A 167 43.54 -10.07 -15.08
C ARG A 167 44.26 -11.08 -14.17
N SER A 168 43.88 -12.36 -14.21
CA SER A 168 44.50 -13.46 -13.47
C SER A 168 45.06 -14.49 -14.44
#